data_AF-A0A1S0TYD0-F1
#
_entry.id   AF-A0A1S0TYD0-F1
#
_cell.length_a   1.000
_cell.length_b   1.000
_cell.length_c   1.000
_cell.angle_alpha   90.00
_cell.angle_beta   90.00
_cell.angle_gamma   90.00
#
_symmetry.space_group_name_H-M   'P 1'
#
loop_
_entity.id
_entity.type
_entity.pdbx_description
1 polymer ?
#
loop_
_entity_poly.entity_id
_entity_poly.type
_entity_poly.pdbx_seq_one_letter_code
_entity_poly.pdbx_strand_id
1 'polypeptide(L)'
;MLLSSSFVFLHRYYKFRKLLESDQKVKAAELLVELIVFDLVPRKFDVILLSDLISILSDEDEVIISKDSTEQLLEHLVQYEADGPLQHNYDAWKMRLRTVRFLLLQNLARVITSSTL
;
A
#
# COMPACT_ATOMS: atom_id res chain seq x y z
N MET A 1 24.10 12.75 -13.42
CA MET A 1 22.84 12.41 -14.12
C MET A 1 21.74 12.34 -13.07
N LEU A 2 20.70 13.17 -13.15
CA LEU A 2 19.51 13.00 -12.32
C LEU A 2 18.79 11.74 -12.83
N LEU A 3 18.78 10.69 -12.01
CA LEU A 3 17.95 9.51 -12.29
C LEU A 3 16.49 9.97 -12.33
N SER A 4 15.77 9.60 -13.39
CA SER A 4 14.34 9.87 -13.49
C SER A 4 13.62 9.28 -12.28
N SER A 5 12.73 10.06 -11.66
CA SER A 5 11.90 9.62 -10.52
C SER A 5 11.13 8.33 -10.85
N SER A 6 10.66 8.21 -12.10
CA SER A 6 10.00 6.99 -12.60
C SER A 6 10.93 5.77 -12.60
N PHE A 7 12.22 5.95 -12.91
CA PHE A 7 13.19 4.84 -12.88
C PHE A 7 13.50 4.42 -11.45
N VAL A 8 13.62 5.38 -10.53
CA VAL A 8 13.78 5.10 -9.09
C VAL A 8 12.57 4.33 -8.55
N PHE A 9 11.35 4.77 -8.90
CA PHE A 9 10.12 4.08 -8.54
C PHE A 9 10.10 2.64 -9.08
N LEU A 10 10.35 2.45 -10.40
CA LEU A 10 10.34 1.13 -11.01
C LEU A 10 11.37 0.18 -10.38
N HIS A 11 12.56 0.68 -10.06
CA HIS A 11 13.58 -0.13 -9.38
C HIS A 11 13.15 -0.53 -7.97
N ARG A 12 12.51 0.36 -7.20
CA ARG A 12 11.96 0.02 -5.88
C ARG A 12 10.78 -0.95 -5.99
N TYR A 13 9.88 -0.76 -6.95
CA TYR A 13 8.78 -1.68 -7.22
C TYR A 13 9.28 -3.08 -7.62
N TYR A 14 10.34 -3.16 -8.45
CA TYR A 14 11.00 -4.43 -8.75
C TYR A 14 11.56 -5.12 -7.49
N LYS A 15 12.25 -4.36 -6.61
CA LYS A 15 12.74 -4.89 -5.33
C LYS A 15 11.61 -5.42 -4.46
N PHE A 16 10.49 -4.70 -4.40
CA PHE A 16 9.28 -5.14 -3.71
C PHE A 16 8.80 -6.51 -4.23
N ARG A 17 8.66 -6.67 -5.55
CA ARG A 17 8.27 -7.96 -6.15
C ARG A 17 9.25 -9.08 -5.82
N LYS A 18 10.57 -8.78 -5.80
CA LYS A 18 11.60 -9.76 -5.42
C LYS A 18 11.52 -10.20 -3.96
N LEU A 19 11.16 -9.29 -3.04
CA LEU A 19 10.93 -9.63 -1.64
C LEU A 19 9.72 -10.57 -1.48
N LEU A 20 8.63 -10.32 -2.21
CA LEU A 20 7.47 -11.23 -2.25
C LEU A 20 7.83 -12.60 -2.81
N GLU A 21 8.55 -12.66 -3.94
CA GLU A 21 9.02 -13.93 -4.53
C GLU A 21 9.94 -14.73 -3.60
N SER A 22 10.62 -14.06 -2.66
CA SER A 22 11.52 -14.67 -1.69
C SER A 22 10.86 -14.91 -0.32
N ASP A 23 9.53 -14.80 -0.23
CA ASP A 23 8.73 -14.96 0.99
C ASP A 23 9.11 -14.00 2.14
N GLN A 24 9.77 -12.88 1.84
CA GLN A 24 10.10 -11.84 2.82
C GLN A 24 8.94 -10.86 2.97
N LYS A 25 7.76 -11.38 3.35
CA LYS A 25 6.49 -10.64 3.31
C LYS A 25 6.50 -9.35 4.15
N VAL A 26 7.09 -9.36 5.35
CA VAL A 26 7.20 -8.18 6.22
C VAL A 26 7.98 -7.05 5.54
N LYS A 27 9.18 -7.34 5.03
CA LYS A 27 10.00 -6.35 4.30
C LYS A 27 9.33 -5.88 3.02
N ALA A 28 8.61 -6.77 2.34
CA ALA A 28 7.84 -6.40 1.16
C ALA A 28 6.72 -5.41 1.52
N ALA A 29 6.03 -5.62 2.63
CA ALA A 29 4.99 -4.73 3.12
C ALA A 29 5.54 -3.35 3.51
N GLU A 30 6.67 -3.32 4.24
CA GLU A 30 7.38 -2.08 4.58
C GLU A 30 7.74 -1.29 3.31
N LEU A 31 8.36 -1.94 2.32
CA LEU A 31 8.73 -1.28 1.06
C LEU A 31 7.49 -0.87 0.24
N LEU A 32 6.39 -1.61 0.32
CA LEU A 32 5.14 -1.24 -0.36
C LEU A 32 4.51 0.01 0.27
N VAL A 33 4.53 0.14 1.60
CA VAL A 33 4.11 1.36 2.29
C VAL A 33 4.93 2.53 1.80
N GLU A 34 6.26 2.41 1.80
CA GLU A 34 7.15 3.45 1.30
C GLU A 34 6.84 3.81 -0.16
N LEU A 35 6.56 2.81 -1.01
CA LEU A 35 6.21 3.04 -2.41
C LEU A 35 4.91 3.81 -2.58
N ILE A 36 3.89 3.53 -1.75
CA ILE A 36 2.58 4.19 -1.84
C ILE A 36 2.66 5.63 -1.32
N VAL A 37 3.32 5.84 -0.18
CA VAL A 37 3.40 7.16 0.47
C VAL A 37 4.37 8.10 -0.27
N PHE A 38 5.23 7.58 -1.16
CA PHE A 38 6.19 8.39 -1.90
C PHE A 38 5.53 9.27 -2.97
N ASP A 39 5.76 10.59 -2.92
CA ASP A 39 5.12 11.59 -3.79
C ASP A 39 5.37 11.42 -5.31
N LEU A 40 6.28 10.53 -5.72
CA LEU A 40 6.69 10.36 -7.11
C LEU A 40 6.11 9.10 -7.78
N VAL A 41 5.03 8.52 -7.23
CA VAL A 41 4.31 7.42 -7.85
C VAL A 41 3.66 7.89 -9.16
N PRO A 42 3.95 7.23 -10.30
CA PRO A 42 3.18 7.49 -11.51
C PRO A 42 1.74 7.03 -11.31
N ARG A 43 0.74 7.92 -11.47
CA ARG A 43 -0.71 7.62 -11.27
C ARG A 43 -1.23 6.32 -11.89
N LYS A 44 -0.58 5.83 -12.96
CA LYS A 44 -0.92 4.54 -13.59
C LYS A 44 -0.67 3.33 -12.67
N PHE A 45 0.14 3.48 -11.62
CA PHE A 45 0.46 2.44 -10.65
C PHE A 45 -0.47 2.42 -9.45
N ASP A 46 -1.28 3.45 -9.20
CA ASP A 46 -2.14 3.53 -8.01
C ASP A 46 -3.02 2.28 -7.87
N VAL A 47 -3.65 1.85 -8.97
CA VAL A 47 -4.46 0.61 -9.01
C VAL A 47 -3.63 -0.63 -8.69
N ILE A 48 -2.39 -0.69 -9.18
CA ILE A 48 -1.49 -1.83 -8.99
C ILE A 48 -1.07 -1.88 -7.51
N LEU A 49 -0.57 -0.77 -6.96
CA LEU A 49 -0.09 -0.67 -5.59
C LEU A 49 -1.19 -0.93 -4.56
N LEU A 50 -2.40 -0.40 -4.78
CA LEU A 50 -3.53 -0.71 -3.89
C LEU A 50 -3.95 -2.18 -3.97
N SER A 51 -3.83 -2.81 -5.15
CA SER A 51 -4.15 -4.23 -5.29
C SER A 51 -3.08 -5.11 -4.62
N ASP A 52 -1.81 -4.74 -4.74
CA ASP A 52 -0.71 -5.36 -4.00
C ASP A 52 -0.90 -5.22 -2.48
N LEU A 53 -1.33 -4.04 -2.01
CA LEU A 53 -1.59 -3.79 -0.59
C LEU A 53 -2.75 -4.65 -0.06
N ILE A 54 -3.84 -4.76 -0.83
CA ILE A 54 -4.94 -5.68 -0.49
C ILE A 54 -4.42 -7.11 -0.40
N SER A 55 -3.61 -7.55 -1.37
CA SER A 55 -3.08 -8.91 -1.39
C SER A 55 -2.24 -9.23 -0.15
N ILE A 56 -1.39 -8.29 0.30
CA ILE A 56 -0.53 -8.49 1.47
C ILE A 56 -1.36 -8.48 2.76
N LEU A 57 -2.30 -7.55 2.91
CA LEU A 57 -3.09 -7.42 4.13
C LEU A 57 -4.18 -8.49 4.26
N SER A 58 -4.57 -9.14 3.16
CA SER A 58 -5.55 -10.23 3.16
C SER A 58 -4.94 -11.62 3.30
N ASP A 59 -3.60 -11.74 3.32
CA ASP A 59 -2.89 -13.01 3.39
C ASP A 59 -3.15 -13.72 4.75
N GLU A 60 -3.27 -15.05 4.71
CA GLU A 60 -3.56 -15.90 5.87
C GLU A 60 -2.39 -15.94 6.86
N ASP A 61 -1.15 -15.73 6.39
CA ASP A 61 0.05 -15.61 7.26
C ASP A 61 0.17 -14.23 7.93
N GLU A 62 -0.91 -13.44 7.89
CA GLU A 62 -1.14 -12.14 8.55
C GLU A 62 0.12 -11.27 8.72
N VAL A 63 0.51 -10.57 7.64
CA VAL A 63 1.52 -9.51 7.77
C VAL A 63 0.94 -8.33 8.53
N ILE A 64 1.46 -8.08 9.73
CA ILE A 64 1.11 -6.90 10.53
C ILE A 64 2.07 -5.76 10.18
N ILE A 65 1.55 -4.67 9.63
CA ILE A 65 2.32 -3.43 9.42
C ILE A 65 2.25 -2.54 10.65
N SER A 66 3.23 -1.66 10.84
CA SER A 66 3.31 -0.80 12.03
C SER A 66 2.11 0.16 12.15
N LYS A 67 1.84 0.63 13.37
CA LYS A 67 0.81 1.66 13.62
C LYS A 67 1.05 2.91 12.78
N ASP A 68 2.28 3.42 12.79
CA ASP A 68 2.70 4.62 12.04
C ASP A 68 2.51 4.42 10.53
N SER A 69 2.95 3.29 9.98
CA SER A 69 2.72 2.93 8.58
C SER A 69 1.23 2.87 8.22
N THR A 70 0.40 2.38 9.14
CA THR A 70 -1.05 2.30 8.92
C THR A 70 -1.69 3.69 8.91
N GLU A 71 -1.29 4.57 9.83
CA GLU A 71 -1.78 5.94 9.91
C GLU A 71 -1.36 6.75 8.66
N GLN A 72 -0.11 6.63 8.22
CA GLN A 72 0.38 7.26 6.99
C GLN A 72 -0.38 6.81 5.75
N LEU A 73 -0.67 5.50 5.62
CA LEU A 73 -1.47 4.97 4.51
C LEU A 73 -2.90 5.51 4.56
N LEU A 74 -3.53 5.56 5.73
CA LEU A 74 -4.89 6.10 5.86
C LEU A 74 -4.95 7.58 5.45
N GLU A 75 -3.96 8.39 5.86
CA GLU A 75 -3.85 9.79 5.45
C GLU A 75 -3.68 9.91 3.92
N HIS A 76 -2.78 9.12 3.34
CA HIS A 76 -2.55 9.11 1.90
C HIS A 76 -3.80 8.70 1.10
N LEU A 77 -4.61 7.75 1.61
CA LEU A 77 -5.85 7.30 0.96
C LEU A 77 -6.95 8.38 0.94
N VAL A 78 -6.88 9.41 1.79
CA VAL A 78 -7.77 10.57 1.71
C VAL A 78 -7.46 11.39 0.46
N GLN A 79 -6.17 11.56 0.14
CA GLN A 79 -5.73 12.29 -1.05
C GLN A 79 -6.11 11.54 -2.34
N TYR A 80 -5.95 10.21 -2.37
CA TYR A 80 -6.37 9.36 -3.49
C TYR A 80 -7.87 9.41 -3.82
N GLU A 81 -8.72 9.65 -2.83
CA GLU A 81 -10.17 9.81 -3.06
C GLU A 81 -10.49 11.16 -3.71
N ALA A 82 -9.76 12.22 -3.34
CA ALA A 82 -9.90 13.53 -3.96
C ALA A 82 -9.38 13.57 -5.41
N ASP A 83 -8.30 12.84 -5.69
CA ASP A 83 -7.62 12.79 -6.99
C ASP A 83 -8.08 11.67 -7.93
N GLY A 84 -9.13 10.93 -7.56
CA GLY A 84 -9.57 9.69 -8.21
C GLY A 84 -9.83 9.81 -9.73
N PRO A 85 -9.66 8.72 -10.50
CA PRO A 85 -9.81 8.74 -11.96
C PRO A 85 -11.22 9.16 -12.38
N LEU A 86 -11.31 10.21 -13.20
CA LEU A 86 -12.52 10.98 -13.43
C LEU A 86 -13.67 10.28 -14.16
N GLN A 87 -13.50 9.12 -14.85
CA GLN A 87 -14.53 8.70 -15.82
C GLN A 87 -14.73 7.20 -16.09
N HIS A 88 -13.79 6.29 -15.80
CA HIS A 88 -13.99 4.85 -16.05
C HIS A 88 -13.54 4.05 -14.81
N ASN A 89 -14.38 3.12 -14.34
CA ASN A 89 -14.15 2.28 -13.15
C ASN A 89 -14.17 2.99 -11.78
N TYR A 90 -14.87 4.12 -11.66
CA TYR A 90 -15.00 4.85 -10.37
C TYR A 90 -15.54 3.98 -9.24
N ASP A 91 -16.57 3.16 -9.50
CA ASP A 91 -17.13 2.25 -8.48
C ASP A 91 -16.13 1.19 -8.04
N ALA A 92 -15.38 0.60 -8.98
CA ALA A 92 -14.33 -0.37 -8.67
C ALA A 92 -13.18 0.28 -7.91
N TRP A 93 -12.83 1.53 -8.23
CA TRP A 93 -11.85 2.32 -7.50
C TRP A 93 -12.30 2.58 -6.06
N LYS A 94 -13.53 3.06 -5.89
CA LYS A 94 -14.13 3.32 -4.57
C LYS A 94 -14.24 2.05 -3.73
N MET A 95 -14.60 0.92 -4.34
CA MET A 95 -14.61 -0.37 -3.67
C MET A 95 -13.21 -0.76 -3.22
N ARG A 96 -12.18 -0.59 -4.07
CA ARG A 96 -10.79 -0.86 -3.72
C ARG A 96 -10.33 -0.01 -2.52
N LEU A 97 -10.61 1.29 -2.53
CA LEU A 97 -10.30 2.18 -1.41
C LEU A 97 -11.00 1.73 -0.11
N ARG A 98 -12.28 1.35 -0.18
CA ARG A 98 -13.02 0.82 0.97
C ARG A 98 -12.39 -0.46 1.52
N THR A 99 -12.02 -1.40 0.64
CA THR A 99 -11.36 -2.65 1.03
C THR A 99 -10.03 -2.37 1.73
N VAL A 100 -9.18 -1.50 1.16
CA VAL A 100 -7.91 -1.12 1.78
C VAL A 100 -8.13 -0.51 3.16
N ARG A 101 -9.06 0.45 3.29
CA ARG A 101 -9.36 1.09 4.59
C ARG A 101 -9.81 0.06 5.63
N PHE A 102 -10.69 -0.86 5.25
CA PHE A 102 -11.14 -1.92 6.14
C PHE A 102 -9.96 -2.78 6.64
N LEU A 103 -9.10 -3.24 5.74
CA LEU A 103 -7.93 -4.05 6.09
C LEU A 103 -6.94 -3.28 6.98
N LEU A 104 -6.71 -2.00 6.71
CA LEU A 104 -5.86 -1.14 7.55
C LEU A 104 -6.44 -0.95 8.96
N LEU A 105 -7.76 -0.78 9.08
CA LEU A 105 -8.41 -0.71 10.40
C LEU A 105 -8.32 -2.02 11.17
N GLN A 106 -8.43 -3.17 10.48
CA GLN A 106 -8.17 -4.47 11.09
C GLN A 106 -6.71 -4.60 11.56
N ASN A 107 -5.75 -4.17 10.74
CA ASN A 107 -4.34 -4.12 11.13
C ASN A 107 -4.13 -3.27 12.38
N LEU A 108 -4.69 -2.06 12.43
CA LEU A 108 -4.64 -1.17 13.60
C LEU A 108 -5.21 -1.84 14.86
N ALA A 109 -6.38 -2.46 14.75
CA ALA A 109 -6.99 -3.16 15.87
C ALA A 109 -6.07 -4.26 16.42
N ARG A 110 -5.44 -5.04 15.53
CA ARG A 110 -4.47 -6.08 15.91
C ARG A 110 -3.26 -5.49 16.61
N VAL A 111 -2.61 -4.49 16.00
CA VAL A 111 -1.44 -3.80 16.58
C VAL A 111 -1.74 -3.28 17.99
N ILE A 112 -2.90 -2.66 18.19
CA ILE A 112 -3.32 -2.15 19.50
C ILE A 112 -3.48 -3.30 20.49
N THR A 113 -4.20 -4.37 20.14
CA THR A 113 -4.41 -5.52 21.04
C THR A 113 -3.12 -6.26 21.39
N SER A 114 -2.17 -6.35 20.44
CA SER A 114 -0.86 -6.97 20.67
C SER A 114 0.06 -6.10 21.53
N SER A 115 -0.14 -4.78 21.55
CA SER A 115 0.65 -3.84 22.38
C SER A 115 0.19 -3.75 23.84
N THR A 116 -1.00 -4.27 24.16
CA THR A 116 -1.60 -4.24 25.50
C THR A 116 -1.36 -5.50 26.34
N LEU A 117 -0.62 -6.48 25.79
CA LEU A 117 -0.17 -7.71 26.45
C LEU A 117 1.33 -7.65 26.74
#